data_AF-A0A2I0CZK1-F1
#
_entry.id   AF-A0A2I0CZK1-F1
#
_cell.length_a   1.000
_cell.length_b   1.000
_cell.length_c   1.000
_cell.angle_alpha   90.00
_cell.angle_beta   90.00
_cell.angle_gamma   90.00
#
_symmetry.space_group_name_H-M   'P 1'
#
loop_
_entity.id
_entity.type
_entity.pdbx_description
1 polymer ?
#
loop_
_entity_poly.entity_id
_entity_poly.type
_entity_poly.pdbx_seq_one_letter_code
_entity_poly.pdbx_strand_id
1 'polypeptide(L)'
;MTRVTVYSTRNCPYCRMAKAFLDKYGVPYESIDVGADPGQAQKMIEISGQRGVPVIVVDSEVIVGFDAGRLTELFGTEEAPDRYDVLIIGAGPAGLTAGVYCARKMLNTLIISENIGGQALESWAIENYMGYRMVTGEDLMKKFEEQVKTLNIRLELDRVTAVAQDQQEFTVKTASGKTIRARALILTQGKRARKLDVLGEDRFIGRGISICSTCDGPLYKGKKVAVVGGGNSALQTAIEMSRIASSVNLIVRSSIRADPISVERLKTIGSIVVHEHTHVTALHGEQFLTGVTIRDGNGVERMIDLDGIFVEIGWIPNTEILDGLVNLNDRREVIVDINCCTSRPGVFAAGDITNEKSKQIIIAAGDGAKAALEAYEYLMAN
;
A
#
# COMPACT_ATOMS: atom_id res chain seq x y z
N MET A 1 -20.05 33.39 -9.11
CA MET A 1 -19.82 32.32 -10.09
C MET A 1 -18.42 32.50 -10.64
N THR A 2 -17.57 31.49 -10.50
CA THR A 2 -16.23 31.43 -11.08
C THR A 2 -16.32 31.64 -12.59
N ARG A 3 -15.52 32.54 -13.14
CA ARG A 3 -15.46 32.77 -14.59
C ARG A 3 -14.37 31.89 -15.19
N VAL A 4 -14.75 31.04 -16.14
CA VAL A 4 -13.83 30.17 -16.86
C VAL A 4 -13.81 30.55 -18.33
N THR A 5 -12.64 30.80 -18.89
CA THR A 5 -12.43 31.08 -20.32
C THR A 5 -11.44 30.08 -20.90
N VAL A 6 -11.81 29.43 -22.01
CA VAL A 6 -10.95 28.48 -22.74
C VAL A 6 -10.58 29.10 -24.08
N TYR A 7 -9.34 29.57 -24.20
CA TYR A 7 -8.76 29.94 -25.49
C TYR A 7 -8.39 28.68 -26.26
N SER A 8 -8.90 28.56 -27.48
CA SER A 8 -8.84 27.33 -28.26
C SER A 8 -8.66 27.59 -29.75
N THR A 9 -8.39 26.53 -30.51
CA THR A 9 -8.48 26.54 -31.98
C THR A 9 -9.32 25.37 -32.45
N ARG A 10 -9.91 25.47 -33.65
CA ARG A 10 -10.85 24.45 -34.20
C ARG A 10 -10.31 23.03 -34.20
N ASN A 11 -9.01 22.86 -34.45
CA ASN A 11 -8.41 21.55 -34.69
C ASN A 11 -7.54 21.05 -33.52
N CYS A 12 -7.52 21.71 -32.37
CA CYS A 12 -6.70 21.28 -31.25
C CYS A 12 -7.36 20.16 -30.43
N PRO A 13 -6.75 18.96 -30.35
CA PRO A 13 -7.32 17.85 -29.57
C PRO A 13 -7.35 18.15 -28.06
N TYR A 14 -6.33 18.82 -27.53
CA TYR A 14 -6.26 19.19 -26.11
C TYR A 14 -7.31 20.25 -25.73
N CYS A 15 -7.69 21.14 -26.66
CA CYS A 15 -8.82 22.05 -26.45
C CYS A 15 -10.14 21.29 -26.28
N ARG A 16 -10.34 20.21 -27.02
CA ARG A 16 -11.54 19.36 -26.86
C ARG A 16 -11.52 18.62 -25.52
N MET A 17 -10.35 18.14 -25.10
CA MET A 17 -10.20 17.49 -23.79
C MET A 17 -10.51 18.45 -22.63
N ALA A 18 -10.00 19.69 -22.69
CA ALA A 18 -10.30 20.72 -21.70
C ALA A 18 -11.80 21.04 -21.61
N LYS A 19 -12.46 21.21 -22.76
CA LYS A 19 -13.91 21.48 -22.83
C LYS A 19 -14.73 20.31 -22.29
N ALA A 20 -14.42 19.08 -22.73
CA ALA A 20 -15.10 17.88 -22.26
C ALA A 20 -14.92 17.65 -20.75
N PHE A 21 -13.77 18.03 -20.18
CA PHE A 21 -13.56 18.02 -18.74
C PHE A 21 -14.50 19.01 -18.04
N LEU A 22 -14.53 20.27 -18.47
CA LEU A 22 -15.39 21.30 -17.87
C LEU A 22 -16.88 20.93 -18.00
N ASP A 23 -17.28 20.39 -19.16
CA ASP A 23 -18.63 19.86 -19.40
C ASP A 23 -18.96 18.72 -18.42
N LYS A 24 -18.03 17.77 -18.21
CA LYS A 24 -18.19 16.64 -17.27
C LYS A 24 -18.48 17.12 -15.85
N TYR A 25 -17.80 18.16 -15.39
CA TYR A 25 -17.95 18.71 -14.04
C TYR A 25 -19.00 19.83 -13.94
N GLY A 26 -19.81 20.04 -14.98
CA GLY A 26 -20.88 21.04 -14.98
C GLY A 26 -20.37 22.48 -14.83
N VAL A 27 -19.12 22.74 -15.21
CA VAL A 27 -18.48 24.05 -15.07
C VAL A 27 -18.84 24.91 -16.28
N PRO A 28 -19.57 26.03 -16.12
CA PRO A 28 -19.84 26.93 -17.24
C PRO A 28 -18.55 27.64 -17.67
N TYR A 29 -18.28 27.67 -18.98
CA TYR A 29 -17.13 28.37 -19.55
C TYR A 29 -17.46 29.12 -20.84
N GLU A 30 -16.68 30.15 -21.12
CA GLU A 30 -16.63 30.82 -22.41
C GLU A 30 -15.50 30.21 -23.27
N SER A 31 -15.80 29.80 -24.50
CA SER A 31 -14.80 29.28 -25.43
C SER A 31 -14.47 30.31 -26.51
N ILE A 32 -13.21 30.75 -26.58
CA ILE A 32 -12.74 31.73 -27.56
C ILE A 32 -11.86 31.03 -28.61
N ASP A 33 -12.21 31.14 -29.90
CA ASP A 33 -11.40 30.61 -31.02
C ASP A 33 -10.36 31.64 -31.47
N VAL A 34 -9.14 31.54 -30.90
CA VAL A 34 -8.03 32.45 -31.24
C VAL A 34 -7.47 32.22 -32.64
N GLY A 35 -7.81 31.09 -33.28
CA GLY A 35 -7.44 30.84 -34.67
C GLY A 35 -8.24 31.70 -35.66
N ALA A 36 -9.41 32.20 -35.24
CA ALA A 36 -10.28 33.05 -36.05
C ALA A 36 -10.23 34.54 -35.64
N ASP A 37 -9.66 34.86 -34.47
CA ASP A 37 -9.59 36.22 -33.93
C ASP A 37 -8.15 36.56 -33.46
N PRO A 38 -7.38 37.30 -34.28
CA PRO A 38 -6.03 37.72 -33.94
C PRO A 38 -5.93 38.62 -32.70
N GLY A 39 -6.99 39.40 -32.40
CA GLY A 39 -7.01 40.26 -31.21
C GLY A 39 -7.11 39.43 -29.93
N GLN A 40 -7.94 38.39 -29.95
CA GLN A 40 -8.00 37.42 -28.84
C GLN A 40 -6.74 36.58 -28.73
N ALA A 41 -6.09 36.24 -29.85
CA ALA A 41 -4.80 35.56 -29.83
C ALA A 41 -3.73 36.40 -29.13
N GLN A 42 -3.66 37.70 -29.43
CA GLN A 42 -2.73 38.62 -28.77
C GLN A 42 -3.02 38.74 -27.28
N LYS A 43 -4.29 38.89 -26.90
CA LYS A 43 -4.72 38.92 -25.49
C LYS A 43 -4.35 37.63 -24.73
N MET A 44 -4.54 36.46 -25.35
CA MET A 44 -4.14 35.17 -24.79
C MET A 44 -2.62 35.11 -24.55
N ILE A 45 -1.81 35.61 -25.49
CA ILE A 45 -0.35 35.65 -25.37
C ILE A 45 0.07 36.54 -24.21
N GLU A 46 -0.55 37.71 -24.05
CA GLU A 46 -0.23 38.66 -22.98
C GLU A 46 -0.51 38.10 -21.58
N ILE A 47 -1.61 37.37 -21.40
CA ILE A 47 -1.98 36.81 -20.10
C ILE A 47 -1.21 35.52 -19.74
N SER A 48 -0.82 34.72 -20.74
CA SER A 48 -0.22 33.39 -20.51
C SER A 48 1.27 33.30 -20.78
N GLY A 49 1.84 34.30 -21.47
CA GLY A 49 3.19 34.23 -22.03
C GLY A 49 3.34 33.18 -23.15
N GLN A 50 2.25 32.55 -23.60
CA GLN A 50 2.26 31.43 -24.53
C GLN A 50 1.54 31.74 -25.84
N ARG A 51 2.06 31.18 -26.93
CA ARG A 51 1.44 31.23 -28.27
C ARG A 51 0.58 29.99 -28.60
N GLY A 52 0.63 28.96 -27.76
CA GLY A 52 -0.08 27.69 -27.95
C GLY A 52 -1.44 27.65 -27.27
N VAL A 53 -2.30 26.71 -27.69
CA VAL A 53 -3.61 26.43 -27.08
C VAL A 53 -3.70 24.95 -26.62
N PRO A 54 -4.55 24.61 -25.64
CA PRO A 54 -5.46 25.50 -24.91
C PRO A 54 -4.73 26.39 -23.88
N VAL A 55 -5.31 27.56 -23.61
CA VAL A 55 -5.04 28.34 -22.39
C VAL A 55 -6.38 28.48 -21.67
N ILE A 56 -6.43 28.05 -20.42
CA ILE A 56 -7.64 28.06 -19.59
C ILE A 56 -7.42 29.12 -18.52
N VAL A 57 -8.32 30.09 -18.44
CA VAL A 57 -8.29 31.13 -17.42
C VAL A 57 -9.44 30.88 -16.46
N VAL A 58 -9.12 30.75 -15.17
CA VAL A 58 -10.07 30.55 -14.08
C VAL A 58 -9.97 31.73 -13.14
N ASP A 59 -10.91 32.67 -13.23
CA ASP A 59 -10.84 33.99 -12.60
C ASP A 59 -9.53 34.73 -12.92
N SER A 60 -8.54 34.69 -12.02
CA SER A 60 -7.19 35.28 -12.22
C SER A 60 -6.10 34.25 -12.51
N GLU A 61 -6.39 32.97 -12.39
CA GLU A 61 -5.43 31.89 -12.60
C GLU A 61 -5.35 31.49 -14.07
N VAL A 62 -4.12 31.32 -14.58
CA VAL A 62 -3.86 30.94 -15.97
C VAL A 62 -3.24 29.55 -16.01
N ILE A 63 -3.94 28.61 -16.63
CA ILE A 63 -3.51 27.24 -16.84
C ILE A 63 -3.15 27.07 -18.31
N VAL A 64 -1.91 26.70 -18.57
CA VAL A 64 -1.39 26.48 -19.92
C VAL A 64 -1.52 25.01 -20.27
N GLY A 65 -2.12 24.72 -21.43
CA GLY A 65 -2.37 23.35 -21.88
C GLY A 65 -3.57 22.71 -21.18
N PHE A 66 -3.71 21.40 -21.39
CA PHE A 66 -4.71 20.59 -20.67
C PHE A 66 -4.03 19.91 -19.48
N ASP A 67 -4.23 20.47 -18.29
CA ASP A 67 -3.76 19.91 -17.02
C ASP A 67 -4.94 19.32 -16.26
N ALA A 68 -5.15 18.00 -16.41
CA ALA A 68 -6.25 17.30 -15.76
C ALA A 68 -6.16 17.32 -14.23
N GLY A 69 -4.94 17.33 -13.67
CA GLY A 69 -4.72 17.36 -12.22
C GLY A 69 -5.19 18.70 -11.66
N ARG A 70 -4.71 19.80 -12.24
CA ARG A 70 -5.05 21.15 -11.77
C ARG A 70 -6.54 21.46 -11.96
N LEU A 71 -7.14 21.05 -13.07
CA LEU A 71 -8.58 21.23 -13.29
C LEU A 71 -9.42 20.40 -12.32
N THR A 72 -8.93 19.23 -11.89
CA THR A 72 -9.60 18.41 -10.85
C THR A 72 -9.50 19.06 -9.48
N GLU A 73 -8.39 19.72 -9.14
CA GLU A 73 -8.31 20.50 -7.90
C GLU A 73 -9.28 21.68 -7.87
N LEU A 74 -9.43 22.39 -9.00
CA LEU A 74 -10.24 23.60 -9.10
C LEU A 74 -11.75 23.32 -9.22
N PHE A 75 -12.10 22.25 -9.93
CA PHE A 75 -13.48 21.97 -10.32
C PHE A 75 -13.93 20.55 -10.02
N GLY A 76 -13.04 19.68 -9.55
CA GLY A 76 -13.40 18.37 -9.03
C GLY A 76 -14.12 18.51 -7.71
N THR A 77 -15.32 19.06 -7.72
CA THR A 77 -16.31 18.83 -6.67
C THR A 77 -16.88 17.45 -6.93
N GLU A 78 -16.11 16.42 -6.59
CA GLU A 78 -16.73 15.12 -6.40
C GLU A 78 -17.48 15.18 -5.08
N GLU A 79 -18.76 15.57 -5.12
CA GLU A 79 -19.68 15.11 -4.08
C GLU A 79 -19.46 13.59 -3.96
N ALA A 80 -19.12 13.15 -2.74
CA ALA A 80 -19.11 11.73 -2.40
C ALA A 80 -20.45 11.17 -2.84
N PRO A 81 -20.52 10.17 -3.75
CA PRO A 81 -21.80 9.54 -4.01
C PRO A 81 -22.31 9.01 -2.67
N ASP A 82 -23.62 9.07 -2.46
CA ASP A 82 -24.24 8.52 -1.25
C ASP A 82 -23.90 7.03 -1.06
N ARG A 83 -23.49 6.36 -2.14
CA ARG A 83 -23.15 4.94 -2.20
C ARG A 83 -22.13 4.63 -3.30
N TYR A 84 -21.17 3.78 -2.99
CA TYR A 84 -20.23 3.19 -3.95
C TYR A 84 -20.70 1.81 -4.46
N ASP A 85 -20.32 1.46 -5.68
CA ASP A 85 -20.53 0.09 -6.17
C ASP A 85 -19.58 -0.86 -5.43
N VAL A 86 -18.30 -0.48 -5.34
CA VAL A 86 -17.27 -1.25 -4.67
C VAL A 86 -16.45 -0.36 -3.74
N LEU A 87 -16.27 -0.81 -2.50
CA LEU A 87 -15.33 -0.22 -1.56
C LEU A 87 -14.17 -1.18 -1.32
N ILE A 88 -12.96 -0.69 -1.59
CA ILE A 88 -11.70 -1.43 -1.44
C ILE A 88 -11.00 -0.95 -0.18
N ILE A 89 -10.67 -1.86 0.73
CA ILE A 89 -10.05 -1.54 2.02
C ILE A 89 -8.58 -1.97 1.99
N GLY A 90 -7.68 -1.00 1.83
CA GLY A 90 -6.23 -1.15 1.73
C GLY A 90 -5.72 -0.83 0.33
N ALA A 91 -4.65 -0.02 0.24
CA ALA A 91 -4.07 0.47 -1.02
C ALA A 91 -2.67 -0.11 -1.29
N GLY A 92 -2.44 -1.38 -0.95
CA GLY A 92 -1.28 -2.14 -1.41
C GLY A 92 -1.44 -2.67 -2.85
N PRO A 93 -0.54 -3.55 -3.32
CA PRO A 93 -0.61 -4.11 -4.68
C PRO A 93 -1.98 -4.70 -5.04
N ALA A 94 -2.58 -5.49 -4.14
CA ALA A 94 -3.89 -6.09 -4.35
C ALA A 94 -4.99 -5.03 -4.51
N GLY A 95 -5.07 -4.05 -3.62
CA GLY A 95 -6.12 -3.04 -3.62
C GLY A 95 -6.03 -2.07 -4.80
N LEU A 96 -4.82 -1.63 -5.14
CA LEU A 96 -4.59 -0.76 -6.29
C LEU A 96 -4.89 -1.49 -7.61
N THR A 97 -4.49 -2.76 -7.74
CA THR A 97 -4.87 -3.56 -8.92
C THR A 97 -6.38 -3.78 -8.99
N ALA A 98 -7.03 -4.09 -7.86
CA ALA A 98 -8.49 -4.22 -7.81
C ALA A 98 -9.18 -2.93 -8.28
N GLY A 99 -8.72 -1.76 -7.81
CA GLY A 99 -9.24 -0.46 -8.22
C GLY A 99 -9.17 -0.22 -9.73
N VAL A 100 -8.03 -0.54 -10.35
CA VAL A 100 -7.86 -0.47 -11.81
C VAL A 100 -8.91 -1.32 -12.54
N TYR A 101 -9.13 -2.55 -12.08
CA TYR A 101 -10.09 -3.45 -12.71
C TYR A 101 -11.54 -2.99 -12.51
N CYS A 102 -11.90 -2.51 -11.31
CA CYS A 102 -13.22 -1.93 -11.05
C CYS A 102 -13.49 -0.69 -11.92
N ALA A 103 -12.53 0.22 -12.04
CA ALA A 103 -12.67 1.40 -12.89
C ALA A 103 -12.83 1.07 -14.38
N ARG A 104 -12.11 0.04 -14.87
CA ARG A 104 -12.26 -0.45 -16.25
C ARG A 104 -13.63 -1.07 -16.52
N LYS A 105 -14.33 -1.50 -15.48
CA LYS A 105 -15.73 -1.95 -15.53
C LYS A 105 -16.74 -0.82 -15.28
N MET A 106 -16.26 0.43 -15.19
CA MET A 106 -17.06 1.63 -14.91
C MET A 106 -17.82 1.57 -13.58
N LEU A 107 -17.28 0.86 -12.58
CA LEU A 107 -17.83 0.82 -11.23
C LEU A 107 -17.42 2.06 -10.44
N ASN A 108 -18.38 2.66 -9.72
CA ASN A 108 -18.08 3.74 -8.78
C ASN A 108 -17.30 3.17 -7.59
N THR A 109 -15.99 3.40 -7.59
CA THR A 109 -15.05 2.71 -6.70
C THR A 109 -14.35 3.69 -5.77
N LEU A 110 -14.30 3.35 -4.48
CA LEU A 110 -13.48 4.03 -3.49
C LEU A 110 -12.42 3.07 -2.95
N ILE A 111 -11.18 3.52 -2.85
CA ILE A 111 -10.10 2.86 -2.12
C ILE A 111 -9.84 3.65 -0.84
N ILE A 112 -9.89 3.00 0.33
CA ILE A 112 -9.56 3.61 1.62
C ILE A 112 -8.35 2.90 2.22
N SER A 113 -7.33 3.64 2.64
CA SER A 113 -6.13 3.05 3.24
C SER A 113 -5.37 4.04 4.12
N GLU A 114 -4.62 3.54 5.11
CA GLU A 114 -3.75 4.37 5.96
C GLU A 114 -2.48 4.85 5.21
N ASN A 115 -2.06 4.09 4.20
CA ASN A 115 -0.97 4.44 3.30
C ASN A 115 -1.25 3.91 1.89
N ILE A 116 -0.58 4.49 0.90
CA ILE A 116 -0.58 3.99 -0.48
C ILE A 116 0.69 3.19 -0.67
N GLY A 117 0.61 2.00 -1.27
CA GLY A 117 1.75 1.14 -1.53
C GLY A 117 1.85 -0.08 -0.63
N GLY A 118 1.40 0.02 0.63
CA GLY A 118 1.47 -1.07 1.60
C GLY A 118 2.92 -1.54 1.84
N GLN A 119 3.09 -2.82 2.19
CA GLN A 119 4.40 -3.41 2.47
C GLN A 119 5.37 -3.38 1.28
N ALA A 120 4.87 -3.26 0.05
CA ALA A 120 5.72 -3.21 -1.12
C ALA A 120 6.68 -2.01 -1.08
N LEU A 121 6.30 -0.90 -0.43
CA LEU A 121 7.17 0.27 -0.24
C LEU A 121 8.43 -0.04 0.58
N GLU A 122 8.36 -1.04 1.45
CA GLU A 122 9.48 -1.40 2.34
C GLU A 122 10.58 -2.12 1.55
N SER A 123 10.30 -2.62 0.34
CA SER A 123 11.24 -3.40 -0.47
C SER A 123 12.29 -2.52 -1.15
N TRP A 124 13.58 -2.76 -0.89
CA TRP A 124 14.67 -2.02 -1.54
C TRP A 124 14.93 -2.45 -2.99
N ALA A 125 14.88 -3.76 -3.27
CA ALA A 125 15.07 -4.32 -4.59
C ALA A 125 14.11 -5.49 -4.82
N ILE A 126 13.29 -5.37 -5.86
CA ILE A 126 12.31 -6.35 -6.29
C ILE A 126 12.78 -6.90 -7.64
N GLU A 127 13.26 -8.14 -7.64
CA GLU A 127 13.79 -8.82 -8.83
C GLU A 127 12.85 -9.93 -9.36
N ASN A 128 11.68 -10.06 -8.74
CA ASN A 128 10.72 -11.13 -9.02
C ASN A 128 9.34 -10.60 -9.48
N TYR A 129 9.25 -9.32 -9.84
CA TYR A 129 8.06 -8.74 -10.47
C TYR A 129 8.24 -8.70 -11.99
N MET A 130 7.58 -9.63 -12.69
CA MET A 130 7.70 -9.77 -14.14
C MET A 130 7.40 -8.46 -14.87
N GLY A 131 8.29 -8.09 -15.79
CA GLY A 131 8.31 -6.77 -16.45
C GLY A 131 9.48 -5.89 -15.99
N TYR A 132 10.07 -6.19 -14.84
CA TYR A 132 11.31 -5.56 -14.36
C TYR A 132 12.38 -6.62 -14.13
N ARG A 133 13.63 -6.28 -14.49
CA ARG A 133 14.79 -7.04 -14.03
C ARG A 133 15.06 -6.79 -12.55
N MET A 134 14.98 -5.53 -12.15
CA MET A 134 15.01 -5.05 -10.77
C MET A 134 14.24 -3.73 -10.73
N VAL A 135 13.43 -3.52 -9.69
CA VAL A 135 12.74 -2.26 -9.40
C VAL A 135 12.72 -2.05 -7.89
N THR A 136 12.82 -0.81 -7.42
CA THR A 136 12.62 -0.54 -5.99
C THR A 136 11.14 -0.64 -5.63
N GLY A 137 10.82 -0.88 -4.37
CA GLY A 137 9.44 -0.86 -3.87
C GLY A 137 8.76 0.47 -4.11
N GLU A 138 9.47 1.57 -3.83
CA GLU A 138 8.99 2.93 -4.08
C GLU A 138 8.69 3.17 -5.56
N ASP A 139 9.61 2.83 -6.48
CA ASP A 139 9.40 3.03 -7.92
C ASP A 139 8.30 2.12 -8.47
N LEU A 140 8.19 0.89 -7.97
CA LEU A 140 7.11 0.00 -8.37
C LEU A 140 5.76 0.58 -7.95
N MET A 141 5.62 1.02 -6.69
CA MET A 141 4.36 1.56 -6.21
C MET A 141 4.02 2.92 -6.83
N LYS A 142 5.01 3.76 -7.14
CA LYS A 142 4.80 4.97 -7.95
C LYS A 142 4.14 4.65 -9.29
N LYS A 143 4.57 3.58 -9.96
CA LYS A 143 3.95 3.14 -11.23
C LYS A 143 2.53 2.63 -11.07
N PHE A 144 2.23 1.93 -9.98
CA PHE A 144 0.85 1.56 -9.65
C PHE A 144 -0.02 2.80 -9.41
N GLU A 145 0.48 3.77 -8.65
CA GLU A 145 -0.20 5.03 -8.40
C GLU A 145 -0.44 5.83 -9.68
N GLU A 146 0.56 5.96 -10.55
CA GLU A 146 0.44 6.61 -11.86
C GLU A 146 -0.71 5.99 -12.66
N GLN A 147 -0.78 4.66 -12.69
CA GLN A 147 -1.86 3.95 -13.37
C GLN A 147 -3.23 4.24 -12.75
N VAL A 148 -3.34 4.20 -11.42
CA VAL A 148 -4.60 4.49 -10.70
C VAL A 148 -5.04 5.95 -10.94
N LYS A 149 -4.12 6.92 -10.91
CA LYS A 149 -4.39 8.35 -11.15
C LYS A 149 -4.86 8.65 -12.57
N THR A 150 -4.55 7.80 -13.55
CA THR A 150 -5.09 7.94 -14.92
C THR A 150 -6.57 7.56 -15.03
N LEU A 151 -7.14 6.94 -14.00
CA LEU A 151 -8.51 6.47 -13.95
C LEU A 151 -9.31 7.29 -12.93
N ASN A 152 -10.64 7.33 -13.08
CA ASN A 152 -11.53 8.02 -12.14
C ASN A 152 -11.76 7.18 -10.86
N ILE A 153 -10.68 6.81 -10.18
CA ILE A 153 -10.70 6.05 -8.93
C ILE A 153 -10.53 7.02 -7.77
N ARG A 154 -11.47 7.01 -6.83
CA ARG A 154 -11.32 7.79 -5.60
C ARG A 154 -10.40 7.04 -4.65
N LEU A 155 -9.40 7.75 -4.13
CA LEU A 155 -8.49 7.22 -3.11
C LEU A 155 -8.56 8.14 -1.89
N GLU A 156 -8.81 7.56 -0.73
CA GLU A 156 -8.90 8.28 0.53
C GLU A 156 -7.90 7.72 1.55
N LEU A 157 -7.11 8.63 2.12
CA LEU A 157 -6.22 8.32 3.23
C LEU A 157 -6.99 8.39 4.55
N ASP A 158 -7.43 7.23 5.03
CA ASP A 158 -8.13 7.07 6.31
C ASP A 158 -8.04 5.61 6.76
N ARG A 159 -8.33 5.35 8.03
CA ARG A 159 -8.38 4.00 8.60
C ARG A 159 -9.82 3.55 8.76
N VAL A 160 -10.15 2.39 8.22
CA VAL A 160 -11.44 1.74 8.52
C VAL A 160 -11.43 1.19 9.95
N THR A 161 -12.47 1.52 10.72
CA THR A 161 -12.60 1.12 12.13
C THR A 161 -13.71 0.11 12.36
N ALA A 162 -14.73 0.06 11.49
CA ALA A 162 -15.81 -0.92 11.57
C ALA A 162 -16.47 -1.15 10.21
N VAL A 163 -16.98 -2.37 10.01
CA VAL A 163 -17.80 -2.75 8.87
C VAL A 163 -19.07 -3.40 9.40
N ALA A 164 -20.22 -2.92 8.91
CA ALA A 164 -21.52 -3.51 9.18
C ALA A 164 -22.23 -3.78 7.85
N GLN A 165 -23.16 -4.74 7.87
CA GLN A 165 -24.05 -5.01 6.74
C GLN A 165 -25.48 -4.71 7.17
N ASP A 166 -26.19 -3.97 6.31
CA ASP A 166 -27.64 -3.79 6.41
C ASP A 166 -28.26 -4.21 5.07
N GLN A 167 -29.11 -5.25 5.12
CA GLN A 167 -29.70 -5.88 3.93
C GLN A 167 -28.63 -6.28 2.90
N GLN A 168 -28.62 -5.66 1.71
CA GLN A 168 -27.67 -5.90 0.63
C GLN A 168 -26.56 -4.83 0.55
N GLU A 169 -26.48 -3.92 1.52
CA GLU A 169 -25.49 -2.85 1.54
C GLU A 169 -24.55 -2.97 2.74
N PHE A 170 -23.32 -2.52 2.54
CA PHE A 170 -22.30 -2.44 3.57
C PHE A 170 -22.12 -0.99 4.00
N THR A 171 -22.07 -0.78 5.31
CA THR A 171 -21.75 0.49 5.94
C THR A 171 -20.38 0.38 6.61
N VAL A 172 -19.46 1.24 6.20
CA VAL A 172 -18.08 1.30 6.69
C VAL A 172 -17.85 2.60 7.43
N LYS A 173 -17.30 2.49 8.65
CA LYS A 173 -16.92 3.64 9.48
C LYS A 173 -15.42 3.82 9.47
N THR A 174 -14.96 5.07 9.47
CA THR A 174 -13.54 5.40 9.46
C THR A 174 -13.09 6.12 10.73
N ALA A 175 -11.77 6.26 10.92
CA ALA A 175 -11.19 6.93 12.07
C ALA A 175 -11.45 8.45 12.06
N SER A 176 -11.62 9.06 10.89
CA SER A 176 -12.04 10.47 10.78
C SER A 176 -13.52 10.71 11.12
N GLY A 177 -14.30 9.65 11.37
CA GLY A 177 -15.73 9.73 11.68
C GLY A 177 -16.65 9.69 10.47
N LYS A 178 -16.12 9.46 9.26
CA LYS A 178 -16.94 9.27 8.06
C LYS A 178 -17.69 7.95 8.10
N THR A 179 -18.86 7.95 7.47
CA THR A 179 -19.67 6.75 7.23
C THR A 179 -19.88 6.61 5.74
N ILE A 180 -19.49 5.47 5.19
CA ILE A 180 -19.43 5.22 3.75
C ILE A 180 -20.28 3.99 3.44
N ARG A 181 -21.07 4.06 2.37
CA ARG A 181 -21.91 2.94 1.94
C ARG A 181 -21.39 2.32 0.65
N ALA A 182 -21.45 1.00 0.56
CA ALA A 182 -21.05 0.26 -0.64
C ALA A 182 -21.92 -0.97 -0.88
N ARG A 183 -22.10 -1.37 -2.14
CA ARG A 183 -22.82 -2.60 -2.51
C ARG A 183 -21.95 -3.85 -2.38
N ALA A 184 -20.64 -3.72 -2.58
CA ALA A 184 -19.66 -4.79 -2.40
C ALA A 184 -18.37 -4.28 -1.74
N LEU A 185 -17.65 -5.19 -1.07
CA LEU A 185 -16.38 -4.93 -0.41
C LEU A 185 -15.26 -5.79 -0.99
N ILE A 186 -14.07 -5.21 -1.14
CA ILE A 186 -12.84 -5.96 -1.43
C ILE A 186 -11.83 -5.68 -0.31
N LEU A 187 -11.50 -6.71 0.46
CA LEU A 187 -10.62 -6.65 1.61
C LEU A 187 -9.16 -6.90 1.17
N THR A 188 -8.29 -5.89 1.30
CA THR A 188 -6.89 -5.90 0.83
C THR A 188 -5.92 -5.29 1.84
N GLN A 189 -6.24 -5.38 3.13
CA GLN A 189 -5.48 -4.73 4.22
C GLN A 189 -4.10 -5.37 4.46
N GLY A 190 -3.81 -6.52 3.87
CA GLY A 190 -2.53 -7.23 3.99
C GLY A 190 -2.25 -7.73 5.41
N LYS A 191 -0.97 -7.74 5.77
CA LYS A 191 -0.49 -8.12 7.11
C LYS A 191 0.33 -6.98 7.72
N ARG A 192 0.78 -7.17 8.96
CA ARG A 192 1.82 -6.36 9.60
C ARG A 192 2.79 -7.24 10.36
N ALA A 193 4.02 -6.78 10.52
CA ALA A 193 5.02 -7.49 11.29
C ALA A 193 4.59 -7.57 12.75
N ARG A 194 4.86 -8.71 13.39
CA ARG A 194 4.72 -8.83 14.84
C ARG A 194 5.79 -7.98 15.53
N LYS A 195 5.38 -7.33 16.61
CA LYS A 195 6.26 -6.56 17.48
C LYS A 195 6.91 -7.47 18.53
N LEU A 196 8.08 -7.06 19.01
CA LEU A 196 8.75 -7.68 20.15
C LEU A 196 7.97 -7.47 21.46
N ASP A 197 7.09 -6.46 21.50
CA ASP A 197 6.32 -6.04 22.67
C ASP A 197 7.23 -5.60 23.83
N VAL A 198 8.34 -4.92 23.48
CA VAL A 198 9.32 -4.39 24.44
C VAL A 198 9.19 -2.87 24.54
N LEU A 199 9.32 -2.34 25.75
CA LEU A 199 9.23 -0.89 25.99
C LEU A 199 10.25 -0.14 25.11
N GLY A 200 9.78 0.87 24.39
CA GLY A 200 10.62 1.71 23.51
C GLY A 200 10.87 1.13 22.12
N GLU A 201 10.24 0.01 21.74
CA GLU A 201 10.35 -0.57 20.40
C GLU A 201 10.02 0.42 19.28
N ASP A 202 8.89 1.12 19.38
CA ASP A 202 8.46 2.10 18.37
C ASP A 202 9.47 3.22 18.13
N ARG A 203 10.30 3.56 19.13
CA ARG A 203 11.35 4.58 19.00
C ARG A 203 12.49 4.11 18.10
N PHE A 204 12.75 2.80 18.05
CA PHE A 204 13.89 2.22 17.35
C PHE A 204 13.53 1.58 16.01
N ILE A 205 12.25 1.47 15.65
CA ILE A 205 11.83 1.10 14.29
C ILE A 205 12.44 2.09 13.30
N GLY A 206 13.19 1.57 12.32
CA GLY A 206 13.94 2.37 11.35
C GLY A 206 15.19 3.06 11.90
N ARG A 207 15.53 2.87 13.19
CA ARG A 207 16.72 3.42 13.86
C ARG A 207 17.54 2.34 14.57
N GLY A 208 17.48 1.11 14.06
CA GLY A 208 18.15 -0.05 14.61
C GLY A 208 17.27 -1.30 14.65
N ILE A 209 15.95 -1.16 14.67
CA ILE A 209 15.02 -2.26 14.44
C ILE A 209 14.60 -2.27 12.98
N SER A 210 14.82 -3.40 12.32
CA SER A 210 14.39 -3.71 10.95
C SER A 210 13.43 -4.89 10.94
N ILE A 211 12.48 -4.86 10.01
CA ILE A 211 11.54 -5.95 9.72
C ILE A 211 11.77 -6.56 8.33
N CYS A 212 12.78 -6.09 7.60
CA CYS A 212 13.15 -6.61 6.30
C CYS A 212 14.67 -6.70 6.17
N SER A 213 15.20 -7.92 6.30
CA SER A 213 16.65 -8.16 6.15
C SER A 213 17.19 -7.90 4.76
N THR A 214 16.39 -8.17 3.72
CA THR A 214 16.76 -7.87 2.34
C THR A 214 16.91 -6.37 2.11
N CYS A 215 16.12 -5.56 2.81
CA CYS A 215 16.05 -4.12 2.62
C CYS A 215 17.16 -3.40 3.38
N ASP A 216 17.25 -3.65 4.69
CA ASP A 216 18.17 -2.92 5.56
C ASP A 216 19.51 -3.63 5.75
N GLY A 217 19.61 -4.91 5.40
CA GLY A 217 20.82 -5.72 5.57
C GLY A 217 22.11 -5.04 5.11
N PRO A 218 22.18 -4.47 3.89
CA PRO A 218 23.37 -3.78 3.41
C PRO A 218 23.87 -2.64 4.31
N LEU A 219 22.98 -1.97 5.06
CA LEU A 219 23.33 -0.86 5.97
C LEU A 219 24.13 -1.35 7.20
N TYR A 220 24.01 -2.65 7.52
CA TYR A 220 24.70 -3.28 8.64
C TYR A 220 25.99 -4.01 8.21
N LYS A 221 26.57 -3.62 7.06
CA LYS A 221 27.85 -4.18 6.61
C LYS A 221 28.95 -3.96 7.65
N GLY A 222 29.56 -5.04 8.12
CA GLY A 222 30.59 -5.01 9.15
C GLY A 222 30.11 -4.60 10.55
N LYS A 223 28.79 -4.54 10.76
CA LYS A 223 28.16 -4.21 12.05
C LYS A 223 27.77 -5.47 12.83
N LYS A 224 27.52 -5.34 14.13
CA LYS A 224 26.97 -6.43 14.95
C LYS A 224 25.45 -6.38 14.89
N VAL A 225 24.81 -7.51 14.60
CA VAL A 225 23.35 -7.56 14.50
C VAL A 225 22.76 -8.71 15.30
N ALA A 226 21.47 -8.61 15.60
CA ALA A 226 20.66 -9.73 16.07
C ALA A 226 19.54 -10.04 15.07
N VAL A 227 19.10 -11.30 15.06
CA VAL A 227 17.90 -11.75 14.36
C VAL A 227 17.01 -12.42 15.40
N VAL A 228 15.77 -11.99 15.51
CA VAL A 228 14.81 -12.55 16.48
C VAL A 228 13.81 -13.41 15.75
N GLY A 229 13.76 -14.69 16.09
CA GLY A 229 12.84 -15.65 15.49
C GLY A 229 13.46 -17.02 15.32
N GLY A 230 12.62 -18.05 15.21
CA GLY A 230 13.05 -19.45 15.06
C GLY A 230 12.46 -20.15 13.83
N GLY A 231 11.77 -19.43 12.96
CA GLY A 231 11.17 -19.98 11.74
C GLY A 231 12.11 -19.93 10.53
N ASN A 232 11.60 -20.36 9.38
CA ASN A 232 12.35 -20.33 8.11
C ASN A 232 12.85 -18.92 7.75
N SER A 233 12.02 -17.88 7.90
CA SER A 233 12.41 -16.48 7.64
C SER A 233 13.60 -16.07 8.51
N ALA A 234 13.53 -16.30 9.82
CA ALA A 234 14.61 -15.94 10.75
C ALA A 234 15.95 -16.63 10.43
N LEU A 235 15.92 -17.93 10.11
CA LEU A 235 17.15 -18.64 9.74
C LEU A 235 17.70 -18.18 8.39
N GLN A 236 16.84 -17.92 7.41
CA GLN A 236 17.25 -17.37 6.13
C GLN A 236 17.93 -16.01 6.34
N THR A 237 17.28 -15.10 7.06
CA THR A 237 17.83 -13.79 7.44
C THR A 237 19.15 -13.91 8.17
N ALA A 238 19.28 -14.81 9.15
CA ALA A 238 20.54 -15.01 9.87
C ALA A 238 21.68 -15.48 8.96
N ILE A 239 21.40 -16.42 8.05
CA ILE A 239 22.36 -16.92 7.07
C ILE A 239 22.75 -15.81 6.07
N GLU A 240 21.80 -15.00 5.62
CA GLU A 240 22.07 -13.86 4.73
C GLU A 240 22.94 -12.81 5.44
N MET A 241 22.54 -12.39 6.64
CA MET A 241 23.27 -11.41 7.44
C MET A 241 24.65 -11.88 7.83
N SER A 242 24.90 -13.19 7.95
CA SER A 242 26.23 -13.75 8.24
C SER A 242 27.29 -13.42 7.17
N ARG A 243 26.85 -13.02 5.97
CA ARG A 243 27.70 -12.60 4.84
C ARG A 243 27.92 -11.08 4.79
N ILE A 244 27.14 -10.32 5.56
CA ILE A 244 27.08 -8.86 5.51
C ILE A 244 27.61 -8.26 6.82
N ALA A 245 27.05 -8.69 7.95
CA ALA A 245 27.40 -8.26 9.30
C ALA A 245 28.74 -8.88 9.77
N SER A 246 29.37 -8.26 10.77
CA SER A 246 30.56 -8.83 11.42
C SER A 246 30.23 -10.02 12.33
N SER A 247 29.03 -10.01 12.92
CA SER A 247 28.53 -11.08 13.78
C SER A 247 27.01 -11.03 13.84
N VAL A 248 26.37 -12.19 13.94
CA VAL A 248 24.91 -12.32 14.01
C VAL A 248 24.52 -13.07 15.29
N ASN A 249 23.65 -12.49 16.12
CA ASN A 249 23.05 -13.17 17.26
C ASN A 249 21.64 -13.64 16.88
N LEU A 250 21.45 -14.96 16.71
CA LEU A 250 20.11 -15.52 16.46
C LEU A 250 19.43 -15.79 17.81
N ILE A 251 18.39 -15.03 18.13
CA ILE A 251 17.65 -15.11 19.40
C ILE A 251 16.34 -15.86 19.17
N VAL A 252 16.18 -17.00 19.84
CA VAL A 252 15.05 -17.91 19.66
C VAL A 252 14.34 -18.12 21.00
N ARG A 253 13.08 -17.68 21.09
CA ARG A 253 12.27 -17.79 22.33
C ARG A 253 12.05 -19.23 22.80
N SER A 254 12.04 -20.17 21.88
CA SER A 254 11.82 -21.60 22.12
C SER A 254 12.91 -22.41 21.44
N SER A 255 12.53 -23.43 20.67
CA SER A 255 13.39 -24.14 19.72
C SER A 255 13.28 -23.55 18.31
N ILE A 256 14.28 -23.86 17.48
CA ILE A 256 14.23 -23.64 16.03
C ILE A 256 13.19 -24.57 15.39
N ARG A 257 12.31 -24.01 14.55
CA ARG A 257 11.22 -24.68 13.82
C ARG A 257 11.39 -24.59 12.30
N ALA A 258 12.58 -24.22 11.85
CA ALA A 258 12.92 -24.14 10.44
C ALA A 258 13.22 -25.52 9.84
N ASP A 259 13.24 -25.58 8.51
CA ASP A 259 13.52 -26.80 7.76
C ASP A 259 14.89 -27.38 8.13
N PRO A 260 15.04 -28.71 8.26
CA PRO A 260 16.29 -29.33 8.73
C PRO A 260 17.54 -28.91 7.95
N ILE A 261 17.41 -28.70 6.64
CA ILE A 261 18.52 -28.25 5.79
C ILE A 261 19.03 -26.85 6.17
N SER A 262 18.13 -25.95 6.56
CA SER A 262 18.48 -24.60 7.03
C SER A 262 19.19 -24.66 8.37
N VAL A 263 18.75 -25.57 9.25
CA VAL A 263 19.40 -25.83 10.55
C VAL A 263 20.81 -26.36 10.37
N GLU A 264 21.01 -27.37 9.51
CA GLU A 264 22.33 -27.91 9.23
C GLU A 264 23.27 -26.86 8.61
N ARG A 265 22.75 -26.04 7.70
CA ARG A 265 23.53 -24.94 7.12
C ARG A 265 23.93 -23.91 8.17
N LEU A 266 23.00 -23.52 9.05
CA LEU A 266 23.25 -22.59 10.14
C LEU A 266 24.44 -23.03 11.01
N LYS A 267 24.52 -24.32 11.35
CA LYS A 267 25.60 -24.91 12.17
C LYS A 267 27.00 -24.77 11.57
N THR A 268 27.10 -24.62 10.24
CA THR A 268 28.39 -24.48 9.55
C THR A 268 28.95 -23.05 9.57
N ILE A 269 28.17 -22.07 10.05
CA ILE A 269 28.52 -20.65 9.98
C ILE A 269 28.94 -20.15 11.38
N GLY A 270 30.26 -19.99 11.59
CA GLY A 270 30.82 -19.59 12.88
C GLY A 270 30.55 -18.13 13.30
N SER A 271 30.09 -17.26 12.39
CA SER A 271 29.73 -15.86 12.71
C SER A 271 28.33 -15.72 13.33
N ILE A 272 27.57 -16.82 13.41
CA ILE A 272 26.23 -16.85 14.02
C ILE A 272 26.31 -17.47 15.41
N VAL A 273 25.91 -16.72 16.43
CA VAL A 273 25.74 -17.22 17.80
C VAL A 273 24.24 -17.42 18.06
N VAL A 274 23.87 -18.66 18.39
CA VAL A 274 22.47 -19.02 18.64
C VAL A 274 22.16 -18.96 20.14
N HIS A 275 21.09 -18.24 20.48
CA HIS A 275 20.57 -18.09 21.84
C HIS A 275 19.17 -18.72 21.89
N GLU A 276 19.10 -20.03 22.15
CA GLU A 276 17.82 -20.73 22.32
C GLU A 276 17.18 -20.45 23.69
N HIS A 277 15.88 -20.69 23.80
CA HIS A 277 15.09 -20.41 25.01
C HIS A 277 15.29 -18.98 25.56
N THR A 278 15.52 -18.02 24.67
CA THR A 278 15.94 -16.67 25.01
C THR A 278 15.06 -15.65 24.30
N HIS A 279 14.72 -14.55 24.98
CA HIS A 279 13.94 -13.45 24.40
C HIS A 279 14.52 -12.09 24.76
N VAL A 280 14.23 -11.09 23.95
CA VAL A 280 14.62 -9.69 24.20
C VAL A 280 13.70 -9.11 25.27
N THR A 281 14.26 -8.48 26.30
CA THR A 281 13.51 -7.84 27.41
C THR A 281 13.70 -6.34 27.48
N ALA A 282 14.77 -5.79 26.90
CA ALA A 282 15.00 -4.35 26.84
C ALA A 282 15.78 -3.95 25.58
N LEU A 283 15.55 -2.73 25.14
CA LEU A 283 16.22 -2.09 24.00
C LEU A 283 17.01 -0.88 24.52
N HIS A 284 18.28 -0.77 24.12
CA HIS A 284 19.20 0.25 24.62
C HIS A 284 19.60 1.23 23.51
N GLY A 285 19.76 2.50 23.89
CA GLY A 285 20.15 3.58 22.98
C GLY A 285 19.34 4.85 23.21
N GLU A 286 19.80 5.95 22.61
CA GLU A 286 19.09 7.24 22.64
C GLU A 286 18.43 7.51 21.27
N GLN A 287 19.24 7.86 20.27
CA GLN A 287 18.78 8.11 18.90
C GLN A 287 18.73 6.84 18.06
N PHE A 288 19.75 5.98 18.20
CA PHE A 288 19.89 4.71 17.51
C PHE A 288 20.04 3.58 18.52
N LEU A 289 19.64 2.37 18.12
CA LEU A 289 19.84 1.17 18.92
C LEU A 289 21.34 0.90 19.08
N THR A 290 21.78 0.66 20.31
CA THR A 290 23.19 0.33 20.63
C THR A 290 23.34 -1.01 21.32
N GLY A 291 22.23 -1.63 21.72
CA GLY A 291 22.24 -2.95 22.32
C GLY A 291 20.87 -3.43 22.74
N VAL A 292 20.82 -4.67 23.19
CA VAL A 292 19.61 -5.31 23.73
C VAL A 292 19.93 -6.07 25.01
N THR A 293 18.99 -6.09 25.95
CA THR A 293 19.01 -7.10 27.02
C THR A 293 18.24 -8.33 26.54
N ILE A 294 18.86 -9.49 26.68
CA ILE A 294 18.20 -10.78 26.48
C ILE A 294 18.10 -11.52 27.81
N ARG A 295 17.01 -12.28 27.98
CA ARG A 295 16.76 -13.13 29.13
C ARG A 295 16.57 -14.57 28.68
N ASP A 296 17.33 -15.48 29.28
CA ASP A 296 17.22 -16.92 29.01
C ASP A 296 16.07 -17.58 29.79
N GLY A 297 15.85 -18.87 29.56
CA GLY A 297 14.80 -19.65 30.21
C GLY A 297 14.97 -19.85 31.72
N ASN A 298 16.17 -19.59 32.26
CA ASN A 298 16.47 -19.64 33.69
C ASN A 298 16.28 -18.27 34.36
N GLY A 299 15.93 -17.24 33.58
CA GLY A 299 15.79 -15.86 34.06
C GLY A 299 17.10 -15.08 34.13
N VAL A 300 18.21 -15.61 33.60
CA VAL A 300 19.48 -14.90 33.55
C VAL A 300 19.42 -13.85 32.44
N GLU A 301 19.71 -12.60 32.81
CA GLU A 301 19.79 -11.49 31.86
C GLU A 301 21.24 -11.19 31.46
N ARG A 302 21.43 -10.84 30.18
CA ARG A 302 22.69 -10.28 29.69
C ARG A 302 22.44 -9.24 28.62
N MET A 303 23.33 -8.25 28.56
CA MET A 303 23.35 -7.23 27.52
C MET A 303 24.20 -7.69 26.34
N ILE A 304 23.71 -7.45 25.12
CA ILE A 304 24.46 -7.62 23.87
C ILE A 304 24.58 -6.26 23.21
N ASP A 305 25.81 -5.79 23.03
CA ASP A 305 26.11 -4.62 22.20
C ASP A 305 25.92 -4.97 20.72
N LEU A 306 25.05 -4.22 20.05
CA LEU A 306 24.75 -4.41 18.64
C LEU A 306 24.26 -3.12 18.00
N ASP A 307 24.44 -3.02 16.68
CA ASP A 307 24.01 -1.87 15.90
C ASP A 307 22.57 -2.01 15.38
N GLY A 308 22.08 -3.25 15.25
CA GLY A 308 20.70 -3.49 14.78
C GLY A 308 20.12 -4.86 15.06
N ILE A 309 18.81 -4.96 14.91
CA ILE A 309 18.01 -6.16 15.14
C ILE A 309 17.00 -6.35 14.01
N PHE A 310 16.95 -7.56 13.47
CA PHE A 310 15.98 -7.98 12.46
C PHE A 310 14.91 -8.84 13.12
N VAL A 311 13.66 -8.40 13.07
CA VAL A 311 12.54 -9.04 13.77
C VAL A 311 11.77 -9.94 12.81
N GLU A 312 11.99 -11.25 12.91
CA GLU A 312 11.48 -12.31 12.04
C GLU A 312 10.57 -13.29 12.81
N ILE A 313 9.68 -12.75 13.65
CA ILE A 313 8.80 -13.52 14.55
C ILE A 313 7.39 -13.77 13.97
N GLY A 314 7.22 -13.46 12.68
CA GLY A 314 6.01 -13.72 11.90
C GLY A 314 5.12 -12.50 11.69
N TRP A 315 4.04 -12.73 10.96
CA TRP A 315 3.13 -11.69 10.47
C TRP A 315 1.73 -11.89 11.05
N ILE A 316 1.01 -10.79 11.28
CA ILE A 316 -0.40 -10.79 11.71
C ILE A 316 -1.25 -10.21 10.57
N PRO A 317 -2.28 -10.92 10.08
CA PRO A 317 -3.28 -10.35 9.19
C PRO A 317 -4.02 -9.18 9.82
N ASN A 318 -4.26 -8.12 9.05
CA ASN A 318 -5.01 -6.94 9.49
C ASN A 318 -6.53 -7.22 9.43
N THR A 319 -7.02 -8.14 10.27
CA THR A 319 -8.40 -8.69 10.21
C THR A 319 -9.24 -8.39 11.45
N GLU A 320 -8.76 -7.55 12.37
CA GLU A 320 -9.43 -7.25 13.64
C GLU A 320 -10.85 -6.69 13.45
N ILE A 321 -11.05 -5.88 12.41
CA ILE A 321 -12.35 -5.25 12.11
C ILE A 321 -13.34 -6.20 11.41
N LEU A 322 -12.95 -7.44 11.12
CA LEU A 322 -13.71 -8.40 10.31
C LEU A 322 -14.38 -9.49 11.15
N ASP A 323 -14.24 -9.45 12.48
CA ASP A 323 -14.84 -10.43 13.37
C ASP A 323 -16.36 -10.49 13.20
N GLY A 324 -16.87 -11.68 12.87
CA GLY A 324 -18.29 -11.92 12.58
C GLY A 324 -18.74 -11.54 11.16
N LEU A 325 -17.93 -10.83 10.37
CA LEU A 325 -18.24 -10.49 8.98
C LEU A 325 -17.98 -11.67 8.04
N VAL A 326 -16.78 -12.25 8.13
CA VAL A 326 -16.27 -13.36 7.29
C VAL A 326 -15.59 -14.44 8.13
N ASN A 327 -15.48 -15.65 7.58
CA ASN A 327 -14.77 -16.76 8.22
C ASN A 327 -13.26 -16.52 8.17
N LEU A 328 -12.61 -16.69 9.33
CA LEU A 328 -11.16 -16.61 9.49
C LEU A 328 -10.62 -17.99 9.87
N ASN A 329 -9.41 -18.33 9.41
CA ASN A 329 -8.73 -19.55 9.86
C ASN A 329 -8.03 -19.34 11.23
N ASP A 330 -7.39 -20.39 11.75
CA ASP A 330 -6.67 -20.35 13.04
C ASP A 330 -5.53 -19.31 13.09
N ARG A 331 -5.05 -18.88 11.92
CA ARG A 331 -4.02 -17.82 11.78
C ARG A 331 -4.62 -16.44 11.56
N ARG A 332 -5.95 -16.30 11.71
CA ARG A 332 -6.72 -15.06 11.50
C ARG A 332 -6.70 -14.55 10.05
N GLU A 333 -6.39 -15.42 9.09
CA GLU A 333 -6.44 -15.10 7.66
C GLU A 333 -7.87 -15.27 7.13
N VAL A 334 -8.29 -14.40 6.21
CA VAL A 334 -9.61 -14.51 5.56
C VAL A 334 -9.64 -15.75 4.67
N ILE A 335 -10.61 -16.63 4.91
CA ILE A 335 -10.80 -17.82 4.09
C ILE A 335 -11.48 -17.41 2.79
N VAL A 336 -10.81 -17.66 1.66
CA VAL A 336 -11.36 -17.46 0.32
C VAL A 336 -11.30 -18.74 -0.52
N ASP A 337 -12.15 -18.81 -1.54
CA ASP A 337 -12.03 -19.78 -2.62
C ASP A 337 -11.03 -19.32 -3.70
N ILE A 338 -10.91 -20.10 -4.78
CA ILE A 338 -9.99 -19.82 -5.89
C ILE A 338 -10.25 -18.47 -6.58
N ASN A 339 -11.49 -17.99 -6.51
CA ASN A 339 -11.96 -16.75 -7.14
C ASN A 339 -11.96 -15.56 -6.16
N CYS A 340 -11.38 -15.71 -4.97
CA CYS A 340 -11.32 -14.66 -3.94
C CYS A 340 -12.67 -14.36 -3.26
N CYS A 341 -13.66 -15.24 -3.39
CA CYS A 341 -14.94 -15.13 -2.69
C CYS A 341 -14.79 -15.52 -1.22
N THR A 342 -15.35 -14.73 -0.31
CA THR A 342 -15.37 -15.06 1.13
C THR A 342 -16.63 -15.86 1.50
N SER A 343 -16.78 -16.21 2.78
CA SER A 343 -18.02 -16.79 3.30
C SER A 343 -19.24 -15.85 3.27
N ARG A 344 -19.05 -14.57 2.91
CA ARG A 344 -20.10 -13.55 2.89
C ARG A 344 -20.34 -13.07 1.45
N PRO A 345 -21.54 -13.23 0.88
CA PRO A 345 -21.88 -12.67 -0.41
C PRO A 345 -21.66 -11.16 -0.47
N GLY A 346 -21.09 -10.67 -1.57
CA GLY A 346 -20.72 -9.26 -1.72
C GLY A 346 -19.43 -8.85 -1.01
N VAL A 347 -18.76 -9.75 -0.30
CA VAL A 347 -17.44 -9.51 0.31
C VAL A 347 -16.40 -10.43 -0.31
N PHE A 348 -15.36 -9.82 -0.86
CA PHE A 348 -14.22 -10.48 -1.48
C PHE A 348 -12.95 -10.14 -0.72
N ALA A 349 -11.90 -10.95 -0.83
CA ALA A 349 -10.62 -10.65 -0.18
C ALA A 349 -9.43 -11.07 -1.06
N ALA A 350 -8.38 -10.26 -1.09
CA ALA A 350 -7.24 -10.47 -1.96
C ALA A 350 -5.90 -10.12 -1.30
N GLY A 351 -4.85 -10.82 -1.74
CA GLY A 351 -3.48 -10.63 -1.26
C GLY A 351 -3.25 -11.18 0.15
N ASP A 352 -2.31 -10.58 0.86
CA ASP A 352 -1.73 -11.22 2.04
C ASP A 352 -2.70 -11.40 3.22
N ILE A 353 -3.85 -10.72 3.23
CA ILE A 353 -4.89 -10.89 4.24
C ILE A 353 -5.57 -12.27 4.18
N THR A 354 -5.49 -12.98 3.05
CA THR A 354 -6.19 -14.24 2.80
C THR A 354 -5.42 -15.48 3.24
N ASN A 355 -6.05 -16.65 3.17
CA ASN A 355 -5.43 -17.96 3.37
C ASN A 355 -4.56 -18.43 2.19
N GLU A 356 -4.30 -17.59 1.18
CA GLU A 356 -3.39 -17.92 0.08
C GLU A 356 -2.02 -18.32 0.64
N LYS A 357 -1.43 -19.41 0.15
CA LYS A 357 -0.23 -19.97 0.77
C LYS A 357 0.99 -19.07 0.52
N SER A 358 1.09 -18.53 -0.68
CA SER A 358 2.24 -17.77 -1.15
C SER A 358 1.97 -16.27 -1.06
N LYS A 359 2.87 -15.53 -0.43
CA LYS A 359 2.73 -14.09 -0.16
C LYS A 359 3.77 -13.32 -0.96
N GLN A 360 3.35 -12.72 -2.08
CA GLN A 360 4.23 -12.02 -3.04
C GLN A 360 3.45 -10.90 -3.73
N ILE A 361 4.14 -9.82 -4.11
CA ILE A 361 3.54 -8.64 -4.76
C ILE A 361 2.76 -9.05 -6.03
N ILE A 362 3.35 -9.89 -6.89
CA ILE A 362 2.71 -10.33 -8.14
C ILE A 362 1.47 -11.22 -7.90
N ILE A 363 1.50 -12.03 -6.84
CA ILE A 363 0.38 -12.89 -6.45
C ILE A 363 -0.75 -12.00 -5.91
N ALA A 364 -0.43 -11.07 -5.02
CA ALA A 364 -1.38 -10.13 -4.46
C ALA A 364 -2.04 -9.26 -5.54
N ALA A 365 -1.28 -8.78 -6.54
CA ALA A 365 -1.83 -8.07 -7.69
C ALA A 365 -2.80 -8.95 -8.50
N GLY A 366 -2.41 -10.20 -8.77
CA GLY A 366 -3.29 -11.18 -9.44
C GLY A 366 -4.58 -11.46 -8.68
N ASP A 367 -4.51 -11.64 -7.36
CA ASP A 367 -5.69 -11.79 -6.50
C ASP A 367 -6.58 -10.56 -6.51
N GLY A 368 -5.98 -9.36 -6.50
CA GLY A 368 -6.73 -8.10 -6.61
C GLY A 368 -7.55 -8.02 -7.89
N ALA A 369 -6.97 -8.44 -9.02
CA ALA A 369 -7.67 -8.52 -10.29
C ALA A 369 -8.83 -9.53 -10.25
N LYS A 370 -8.62 -10.74 -9.71
CA LYS A 370 -9.67 -11.76 -9.55
C LYS A 370 -10.84 -11.23 -8.70
N ALA A 371 -10.53 -10.70 -7.52
CA ALA A 371 -11.55 -10.17 -6.60
C ALA A 371 -12.39 -9.04 -7.23
N ALA A 372 -11.76 -8.15 -8.01
CA ALA A 372 -12.48 -7.08 -8.71
C ALA A 372 -13.41 -7.61 -9.81
N LEU A 373 -13.00 -8.67 -10.53
CA LEU A 373 -13.84 -9.30 -11.55
C LEU A 373 -15.04 -10.02 -10.92
N GLU A 374 -14.84 -10.75 -9.82
CA GLU A 374 -15.95 -11.39 -9.11
C GLU A 374 -16.89 -10.38 -8.45
N ALA A 375 -16.36 -9.29 -7.91
CA ALA A 375 -17.18 -8.20 -7.40
C ALA A 375 -18.07 -7.61 -8.50
N TYR A 376 -17.54 -7.45 -9.72
CA TYR A 376 -18.33 -7.03 -10.86
C TYR A 376 -19.45 -8.04 -11.20
N GLU A 377 -19.14 -9.33 -11.31
CA GLU A 377 -20.14 -10.36 -11.61
C GLU A 377 -21.25 -10.41 -10.54
N TYR A 378 -20.88 -10.31 -9.26
CA TYR A 378 -21.84 -10.21 -8.16
C TYR A 378 -22.78 -9.00 -8.31
N LEU A 379 -22.25 -7.84 -8.67
CA LEU A 379 -23.02 -6.61 -8.86
C LEU A 379 -23.90 -6.60 -10.12
N MET A 380 -23.61 -7.47 -11.10
CA MET A 380 -24.46 -7.64 -12.29
C MET A 380 -25.59 -8.64 -12.05
N ALA A 381 -25.38 -9.60 -11.14
CA ALA A 381 -26.37 -10.61 -10.78
C ALA A 381 -27.38 -10.14 -9.71
N ASN A 382 -27.11 -9.03 -9.02
CA ASN A 382 -27.90 -8.45 -7.93
C ASN A 382 -28.01 -6.94 -8.11
#